data_AF-B8MJ22-F1
#
_entry.id   AF-B8MJ22-F1
#
_cell.length_a   1.000
_cell.length_b   1.000
_cell.length_c   1.000
_cell.angle_alpha   90.00
_cell.angle_beta   90.00
_cell.angle_gamma   90.00
#
_symmetry.space_group_name_H-M   'P 1'
#
loop_
_entity.id
_entity.type
_entity.pdbx_description
1 polymer ?
#
loop_
_entity_poly.entity_id
_entity_poly.type
_entity_poly.pdbx_seq_one_letter_code
_entity_poly.pdbx_strand_id
1 'polypeptide(L)'
;MPQQAAAEQVKPRKLSQPCQRCDLNLLHNRWQPSLQRSPTTFVEPFINWLDLQGLVLISDIDCPTHERGNVLDLSFALSPLALAGAKASIASHLDATSDHQPLITTVPWDQRYKEIAQKLRFDTLDHTSFLSLLASNLADIESSAATEEDLDALAEKLTSAIQGAYRGSAKRTITQGIE
;
A
#
# COMPACT_ATOMS: atom_id res chain seq x y z
N MET A 1 26.56 24.56 -24.24
CA MET A 1 26.01 24.68 -22.88
C MET A 1 24.58 24.18 -22.89
N PRO A 2 24.28 22.92 -22.55
CA PRO A 2 22.91 22.48 -22.35
C PRO A 2 22.51 22.61 -20.87
N GLN A 3 21.32 23.16 -20.64
CA GLN A 3 20.70 23.41 -19.34
C GLN A 3 20.42 22.08 -18.61
N GLN A 4 20.83 22.00 -17.34
CA GLN A 4 20.42 20.94 -16.42
C GLN A 4 18.94 21.10 -16.08
N ALA A 5 18.14 20.09 -16.44
CA ALA A 5 16.78 19.93 -15.94
C ALA A 5 16.84 19.64 -14.43
N ALA A 6 16.10 20.43 -13.64
CA ALA A 6 15.97 20.22 -12.21
C ALA A 6 15.25 18.89 -11.95
N ALA A 7 15.91 18.00 -11.22
CA ALA A 7 15.32 16.75 -10.76
C ALA A 7 14.21 17.07 -9.74
N GLU A 8 12.98 16.75 -10.10
CA GLU A 8 11.81 16.81 -9.24
C GLU A 8 12.04 15.88 -8.04
N GLN A 9 12.07 16.44 -6.83
CA GLN A 9 12.24 15.66 -5.61
C GLN A 9 10.97 14.84 -5.35
N VAL A 10 11.03 13.57 -5.73
CA VAL A 10 9.99 12.58 -5.39
C VAL A 10 9.94 12.44 -3.86
N LYS A 11 8.85 12.94 -3.28
CA LYS A 11 8.51 12.81 -1.86
C LYS A 11 8.58 11.33 -1.44
N PRO A 12 9.22 10.97 -0.32
CA PRO A 12 9.30 9.58 0.10
C PRO A 12 7.90 9.06 0.42
N ARG A 13 7.37 8.21 -0.46
CA ARG A 13 6.16 7.43 -0.19
C ARG A 13 6.46 6.52 1.00
N LYS A 14 5.57 6.51 1.98
CA LYS A 14 5.62 5.56 3.09
C LYS A 14 5.69 4.16 2.49
N LEU A 15 6.79 3.43 2.71
CA LEU A 15 6.80 1.98 2.49
C LEU A 15 6.02 1.34 3.65
N SER A 16 4.70 1.50 3.66
CA SER A 16 3.85 0.48 4.25
C SER A 16 3.95 -0.70 3.29
N GLN A 17 4.95 -1.57 3.48
CA GLN A 17 5.27 -2.69 2.59
C GLN A 17 4.04 -3.62 2.46
N PRO A 18 3.19 -3.47 1.44
CA PRO A 18 1.98 -4.26 1.34
C PRO A 18 2.39 -5.57 0.68
N CYS A 19 2.52 -6.60 1.49
CA CYS A 19 2.34 -7.96 1.01
C CYS A 19 0.86 -8.29 1.20
N GLN A 20 0.13 -8.52 0.11
CA GLN A 20 -1.28 -8.92 0.15
C GLN A 20 -1.40 -10.38 -0.24
N ARG A 21 -2.27 -11.09 0.48
CA ARG A 21 -2.62 -12.48 0.19
C ARG A 21 -4.13 -12.63 0.26
N CYS A 22 -4.71 -13.17 -0.79
CA CYS A 22 -6.15 -13.30 -0.94
C CYS A 22 -6.49 -14.61 -1.67
N ASP A 23 -7.57 -15.27 -1.27
CA ASP A 23 -8.30 -16.18 -2.15
C ASP A 23 -9.19 -15.33 -3.06
N LEU A 24 -8.88 -15.32 -4.35
CA LEU A 24 -9.58 -14.49 -5.33
C LEU A 24 -10.63 -15.29 -6.10
N ASN A 25 -10.59 -16.62 -6.07
CA ASN A 25 -11.40 -17.47 -6.94
C ASN A 25 -11.32 -17.08 -8.44
N LEU A 26 -10.19 -16.50 -8.86
CA LEU A 26 -9.93 -16.07 -10.23
C LEU A 26 -9.04 -17.09 -10.94
N LEU A 27 -9.43 -17.49 -12.14
CA LEU A 27 -8.62 -18.31 -13.04
C LEU A 27 -7.96 -17.40 -14.07
N HIS A 28 -6.64 -17.50 -14.22
CA HIS A 28 -5.91 -16.77 -15.25
C HIS A 28 -4.53 -17.36 -15.52
N ASN A 29 -4.08 -17.25 -16.77
CA ASN A 29 -2.80 -17.80 -17.23
C ASN A 29 -1.58 -17.09 -16.64
N ARG A 30 -1.75 -15.93 -15.98
CA ARG A 30 -0.65 -15.21 -15.30
C ARG A 30 -0.11 -15.96 -14.07
N TRP A 31 -0.96 -16.71 -13.38
CA TRP A 31 -0.57 -17.52 -12.22
C TRP A 31 -0.73 -19.03 -12.45
N GLN A 32 -1.52 -19.41 -13.46
CA GLN A 32 -1.64 -20.80 -13.89
C GLN A 32 -1.50 -20.92 -15.42
N PRO A 33 -0.30 -20.77 -16.00
CA PRO A 33 -0.04 -20.99 -17.44
C PRO A 33 -0.56 -22.33 -17.98
N SER A 34 -0.59 -23.38 -17.15
CA SER A 34 -1.13 -24.70 -17.48
C SER A 34 -2.68 -24.76 -17.57
N LEU A 35 -3.37 -23.65 -17.28
CA LEU A 35 -4.83 -23.57 -17.27
C LEU A 35 -5.42 -23.92 -18.64
N GLN A 36 -6.21 -24.99 -18.68
CA GLN A 36 -6.86 -25.49 -19.91
C GLN A 36 -8.22 -24.83 -20.20
N ARG A 37 -8.80 -24.15 -19.21
CA ARG A 37 -10.13 -23.51 -19.30
C ARG A 37 -9.97 -22.02 -19.56
N SER A 38 -11.05 -21.40 -20.05
CA SER A 38 -11.09 -19.94 -20.19
C SER A 38 -10.86 -19.26 -18.84
N PRO A 39 -10.07 -18.17 -18.80
CA PRO A 39 -9.94 -17.33 -17.61
C PRO A 39 -11.29 -16.80 -17.12
N THR A 40 -11.36 -16.39 -15.85
CA THR A 40 -12.56 -15.78 -15.28
C THR A 40 -12.89 -14.47 -16.01
N THR A 41 -14.15 -14.27 -16.42
CA THR A 41 -14.58 -13.19 -17.33
C THR A 41 -14.17 -11.76 -16.91
N PHE A 42 -14.03 -11.51 -15.61
CA PHE A 42 -13.72 -10.19 -15.03
C PHE A 42 -12.31 -10.11 -14.44
N VAL A 43 -11.41 -11.02 -14.83
CA VAL A 43 -10.03 -11.01 -14.33
C VAL A 43 -9.17 -9.90 -14.95
N GLU A 44 -9.44 -9.50 -16.18
CA GLU A 44 -8.63 -8.49 -16.89
C GLU A 44 -8.62 -7.11 -16.22
N PRO A 45 -9.75 -6.55 -15.75
CA PRO A 45 -9.72 -5.31 -14.96
C PRO A 45 -8.89 -5.42 -13.69
N PHE A 46 -8.91 -6.57 -13.02
CA PHE A 46 -8.12 -6.82 -11.82
C PHE A 46 -6.62 -6.89 -12.14
N ILE A 47 -6.26 -7.57 -13.24
CA ILE A 47 -4.91 -7.61 -13.78
C ILE A 47 -4.38 -6.20 -14.08
N ASN A 48 -5.17 -5.39 -14.79
CA ASN A 48 -4.80 -4.01 -15.10
C ASN A 48 -4.61 -3.18 -13.82
N TRP A 49 -5.46 -3.39 -12.82
CA TRP A 49 -5.32 -2.73 -11.52
C TRP A 49 -4.01 -3.12 -10.83
N LEU A 50 -3.65 -4.41 -10.80
CA LEU A 50 -2.38 -4.88 -10.23
C LEU A 50 -1.18 -4.20 -10.91
N ASP A 51 -1.19 -4.14 -12.24
CA ASP A 51 -0.13 -3.54 -13.03
C ASP A 51 0.01 -2.04 -12.76
N LEU A 52 -1.12 -1.32 -12.65
CA LEU A 52 -1.16 0.10 -12.27
C LEU A 52 -0.63 0.36 -10.85
N GLN A 53 -0.85 -0.57 -9.92
CA GLN A 53 -0.33 -0.48 -8.55
C GLN A 53 1.14 -0.92 -8.42
N GLY A 54 1.74 -1.49 -9.47
CA GLY A 54 3.09 -2.06 -9.40
C GLY A 54 3.17 -3.27 -8.48
N LEU A 55 2.08 -4.02 -8.36
CA LEU A 55 2.00 -5.26 -7.60
C LEU A 55 2.38 -6.43 -8.48
N VAL A 56 3.40 -7.18 -8.07
CA VAL A 56 3.89 -8.36 -8.77
C VAL A 56 3.51 -9.63 -8.00
N LEU A 57 3.21 -10.68 -8.75
CA LEU A 57 2.93 -11.99 -8.19
C LEU A 57 4.19 -12.55 -7.52
N ILE A 58 4.07 -12.95 -6.26
CA ILE A 58 5.15 -13.60 -5.50
C ILE A 58 4.82 -15.05 -5.13
N SER A 59 3.65 -15.55 -5.52
CA SER A 59 3.28 -16.96 -5.37
C SER A 59 3.91 -17.82 -6.45
N ASP A 60 4.14 -19.08 -6.13
CA ASP A 60 4.61 -20.06 -7.12
C ASP A 60 3.60 -20.20 -8.27
N ILE A 61 4.11 -20.13 -9.50
CA ILE A 61 3.33 -20.26 -10.73
C ILE A 61 2.98 -21.75 -10.94
N ASP A 62 1.77 -22.03 -11.42
CA ASP A 62 1.30 -23.40 -11.72
C ASP A 62 1.37 -24.37 -10.52
N CYS A 63 1.33 -23.83 -9.30
CA CYS A 63 1.31 -24.63 -8.07
C CYS A 63 -0.09 -24.58 -7.47
N PRO A 64 -0.92 -25.63 -7.65
CA PRO A 64 -2.31 -25.64 -7.21
C PRO A 64 -2.44 -25.36 -5.73
N THR A 65 -3.26 -24.36 -5.39
CA THR A 65 -3.58 -24.00 -4.01
C THR A 65 -4.89 -24.63 -3.56
N HIS A 66 -5.63 -25.25 -4.47
CA HIS A 66 -6.85 -26.00 -4.19
C HIS A 66 -6.69 -27.45 -4.69
N GLU A 67 -7.22 -28.44 -3.96
CA GLU A 67 -7.14 -29.89 -4.29
C GLU A 67 -7.67 -30.25 -5.69
N ARG A 68 -8.59 -29.42 -6.21
CA ARG A 68 -9.14 -29.53 -7.57
C ARG A 68 -8.18 -29.07 -8.68
N GLY A 69 -6.95 -28.69 -8.35
CA GLY A 69 -5.89 -28.39 -9.31
C GLY A 69 -5.81 -26.94 -9.80
N ASN A 70 -6.52 -26.01 -9.14
CA ASN A 70 -6.48 -24.60 -9.51
C ASN A 70 -5.57 -23.79 -8.57
N VAL A 71 -5.01 -22.71 -9.10
CA VAL A 71 -4.26 -21.70 -8.32
C VAL A 71 -5.21 -20.53 -8.04
N LEU A 72 -5.77 -20.47 -6.83
CA LEU A 72 -6.81 -19.53 -6.41
C LEU A 72 -6.35 -18.57 -5.30
N ASP A 73 -5.62 -19.10 -4.31
CA ASP A 73 -4.90 -18.31 -3.31
C ASP A 73 -3.64 -17.67 -3.92
N LEU A 74 -3.61 -16.35 -3.93
CA LEU A 74 -2.55 -15.57 -4.57
C LEU A 74 -1.96 -14.56 -3.60
N SER A 75 -0.64 -14.39 -3.67
CA SER A 75 0.12 -13.41 -2.92
C SER A 75 0.84 -12.46 -3.87
N PHE A 76 0.71 -11.16 -3.61
CA PHE A 76 1.31 -10.08 -4.37
C PHE A 76 2.14 -9.17 -3.45
N ALA A 77 3.20 -8.60 -4.00
CA ALA A 77 4.02 -7.61 -3.32
C ALA A 77 4.39 -6.47 -4.27
N LEU A 78 4.74 -5.31 -3.74
CA LEU A 78 5.35 -4.26 -4.55
C LEU A 78 6.68 -4.74 -5.16
N SER A 79 6.99 -4.29 -6.38
CA SER A 79 8.22 -4.68 -7.09
C SER A 79 9.51 -4.61 -6.25
N PRO A 80 9.78 -3.55 -5.45
CA PRO A 80 10.99 -3.51 -4.63
C PRO A 80 11.06 -4.63 -3.58
N LEU A 81 9.91 -5.02 -3.02
CA LEU A 81 9.83 -6.07 -2.00
C LEU A 81 10.00 -7.46 -2.62
N ALA A 82 9.42 -7.68 -3.80
CA ALA A 82 9.65 -8.88 -4.58
C ALA A 82 11.13 -9.02 -5.00
N LEU A 83 11.74 -7.93 -5.48
CA LEU A 83 13.17 -7.90 -5.83
C LEU A 83 14.08 -8.12 -4.61
N ALA A 84 13.66 -7.70 -3.42
CA ALA A 84 14.38 -7.99 -2.19
C ALA A 84 14.31 -9.47 -1.76
N GLY A 85 13.47 -10.28 -2.42
CA GLY A 85 13.33 -11.71 -2.18
C GLY A 85 12.02 -12.13 -1.51
N ALA A 86 10.98 -11.29 -1.52
CA ALA A 86 9.68 -11.71 -1.04
C ALA A 86 9.07 -12.80 -1.93
N LYS A 87 8.56 -13.86 -1.30
CA LYS A 87 7.99 -15.03 -1.98
C LYS A 87 6.91 -15.69 -1.14
N ALA A 88 5.98 -16.36 -1.79
CA ALA A 88 4.97 -17.20 -1.18
C ALA A 88 4.98 -18.58 -1.83
N SER A 89 4.98 -19.62 -1.01
CA SER A 89 5.03 -21.01 -1.49
C SER A 89 4.08 -21.88 -0.70
N ILE A 90 3.65 -23.00 -1.27
CA ILE A 90 2.84 -23.99 -0.56
C ILE A 90 3.62 -24.55 0.63
N ALA A 91 2.97 -24.60 1.78
CA ALA A 91 3.49 -25.13 3.04
C ALA A 91 2.74 -26.43 3.37
N SER A 92 3.00 -27.48 2.60
CA SER A 92 2.35 -28.80 2.76
C SER A 92 2.57 -29.44 4.13
N HIS A 93 3.63 -29.05 4.85
CA HIS A 93 3.89 -29.49 6.22
C HIS A 93 2.95 -28.86 7.26
N LEU A 94 2.17 -27.84 6.89
CA LEU A 94 1.17 -27.18 7.73
C LEU A 94 -0.26 -27.60 7.37
N ASP A 95 -0.42 -28.74 6.69
CA ASP A 95 -1.70 -29.24 6.19
C ASP A 95 -2.81 -29.10 7.23
N ALA A 96 -3.87 -28.40 6.83
CA ALA A 96 -4.99 -28.01 7.67
C ALA A 96 -6.22 -28.92 7.47
N THR A 97 -6.12 -30.03 6.74
CA THR A 97 -7.25 -30.90 6.35
C THR A 97 -8.34 -30.17 5.55
N SER A 98 -7.96 -29.04 4.95
CA SER A 98 -8.78 -28.19 4.10
C SER A 98 -8.57 -28.57 2.63
N ASP A 99 -9.55 -28.31 1.78
CA ASP A 99 -9.39 -28.42 0.32
C ASP A 99 -8.48 -27.32 -0.27
N HIS A 100 -8.16 -26.31 0.54
CA HIS A 100 -7.11 -25.33 0.26
C HIS A 100 -5.78 -25.67 0.94
N GLN A 101 -4.70 -25.51 0.19
CA GLN A 101 -3.32 -25.69 0.65
C GLN A 101 -2.84 -24.45 1.42
N PRO A 102 -2.24 -24.62 2.62
CA PRO A 102 -1.58 -23.53 3.31
C PRO A 102 -0.43 -22.97 2.46
N LEU A 103 -0.29 -21.64 2.41
CA LEU A 103 0.92 -20.97 1.91
C LEU A 103 1.72 -20.37 3.07
N ILE A 104 3.03 -20.35 2.91
CA ILE A 104 3.95 -19.57 3.73
C ILE A 104 4.49 -18.41 2.89
N THR A 105 4.45 -17.21 3.45
CA THR A 105 4.98 -16.01 2.79
C THR A 105 6.22 -15.56 3.55
N THR A 106 7.35 -15.49 2.85
CA THR A 106 8.60 -14.95 3.38
C THR A 106 8.77 -13.53 2.88
N VAL A 107 8.92 -12.57 3.79
CA VAL A 107 9.15 -11.16 3.46
C VAL A 107 10.51 -10.75 4.03
N PRO A 108 11.45 -10.33 3.19
CA PRO A 108 12.74 -9.80 3.63
C PRO A 108 12.52 -8.55 4.49
N TRP A 109 12.95 -8.63 5.74
CA TRP A 109 12.87 -7.50 6.66
C TRP A 109 14.22 -6.80 6.73
N ASP A 110 14.32 -5.58 6.18
CA ASP A 110 15.51 -4.75 6.38
C ASP A 110 15.46 -4.08 7.75
N GLN A 111 16.19 -4.64 8.72
CA GLN A 111 16.31 -4.08 10.07
C GLN A 111 16.96 -2.69 10.10
N ARG A 112 17.61 -2.25 9.00
CA ARG A 112 18.16 -0.90 8.87
C ARG A 112 17.09 0.14 8.55
N TYR A 113 15.86 -0.28 8.21
CA TYR A 113 14.73 0.61 8.09
C TYR A 113 14.31 1.12 9.48
N LYS A 114 14.92 2.22 9.92
CA LYS A 114 14.35 3.06 10.97
C LYS A 114 13.24 3.87 10.33
N GLU A 115 12.00 3.68 10.76
CA GLU A 115 10.90 4.57 10.40
C GLU A 115 11.25 6.00 10.87
N ILE A 116 11.74 6.85 9.98
CA ILE A 116 12.05 8.27 10.28
C ILE A 116 10.78 9.13 10.21
N ALA A 117 9.59 8.53 10.19
CA ALA A 117 8.36 9.28 10.41
C ALA A 117 8.24 9.51 11.92
N GLN A 118 8.92 10.55 12.43
CA GLN A 118 8.71 10.98 13.80
C GLN A 118 7.20 11.23 14.00
N LYS A 119 6.55 10.33 14.74
CA LYS A 119 5.11 10.41 14.97
C LYS A 119 4.81 11.71 15.71
N LEU A 120 3.84 12.47 15.22
CA LEU A 120 3.31 13.63 15.94
C LEU A 120 2.60 13.13 17.20
N ARG A 121 2.94 13.77 18.32
CA ARG A 121 2.44 13.42 19.63
C ARG A 121 1.24 14.28 19.99
N PHE A 122 0.07 13.65 20.07
CA PHE A 122 -1.18 14.35 20.36
C PHE A 122 -1.17 15.02 21.74
N ASP A 123 -0.53 14.39 22.72
CA ASP A 123 -0.30 14.90 24.08
C ASP A 123 0.55 16.18 24.12
N THR A 124 1.23 16.52 23.03
CA THR A 124 2.06 17.74 22.92
C THR A 124 1.43 18.83 22.08
N LEU A 125 0.15 18.68 21.73
CA LEU A 125 -0.59 19.64 20.95
C LEU A 125 -0.72 20.96 21.72
N ASP A 126 -0.14 22.04 21.19
CA ASP A 126 -0.48 23.38 21.66
C ASP A 126 -1.82 23.81 21.06
N HIS A 127 -2.86 23.78 21.90
CA HIS A 127 -4.22 24.12 21.49
C HIS A 127 -4.36 25.53 20.90
N THR A 128 -3.61 26.51 21.42
CA THR A 128 -3.70 27.90 20.94
C THR A 128 -3.13 28.02 19.54
N SER A 129 -1.92 27.46 19.33
CA SER A 129 -1.30 27.41 18.00
C SER A 129 -2.13 26.57 17.02
N PHE A 130 -2.72 25.45 17.46
CA PHE A 130 -3.57 24.64 16.60
C PHE A 130 -4.78 25.42 16.09
N LEU A 131 -5.52 26.10 16.96
CA LEU A 131 -6.70 26.87 16.57
C LEU A 131 -6.34 28.06 15.68
N SER A 132 -5.23 28.75 15.97
CA SER A 132 -4.74 29.85 15.13
C SER A 132 -4.35 29.38 13.73
N LEU A 133 -3.59 28.29 13.63
CA LEU A 133 -3.21 27.70 12.35
C LEU A 133 -4.41 27.13 11.60
N LEU A 134 -5.36 26.51 12.30
CA LEU A 134 -6.58 25.99 11.69
C LEU A 134 -7.42 27.12 11.10
N ALA A 135 -7.63 28.20 11.85
CA ALA A 135 -8.35 29.38 11.36
C ALA A 135 -7.66 29.98 10.13
N SER A 136 -6.32 30.08 10.15
CA SER A 136 -5.55 30.56 8.98
C SER A 136 -5.68 29.62 7.78
N ASN A 137 -5.61 28.30 7.99
CA ASN A 137 -5.68 27.33 6.89
C ASN A 137 -7.09 27.21 6.29
N LEU A 138 -8.13 27.55 7.06
CA LEU A 138 -9.52 27.53 6.62
C LEU A 138 -9.95 28.84 5.95
N ALA A 139 -9.19 29.94 6.10
CA ALA A 139 -9.56 31.27 5.60
C ALA A 139 -9.80 31.32 4.09
N ASP A 140 -9.11 30.47 3.33
CA ASP A 140 -9.17 30.43 1.86
C ASP A 140 -10.03 29.27 1.32
N ILE A 141 -10.75 28.54 2.19
CA ILE A 141 -11.59 27.43 1.76
C ILE A 141 -12.99 27.94 1.44
N GLU A 142 -13.28 28.08 0.15
CA GLU A 142 -14.64 28.37 -0.33
C GLU A 142 -15.58 27.19 -0.07
N SER A 143 -16.77 27.49 0.47
CA SER A 143 -17.77 26.49 0.88
C SER A 143 -18.73 26.06 -0.24
N SER A 144 -18.48 26.46 -1.49
CA SER A 144 -19.39 26.16 -2.60
C SER A 144 -18.95 24.87 -3.30
N ALA A 145 -19.74 23.81 -3.12
CA ALA A 145 -19.64 22.58 -3.91
C ALA A 145 -20.94 22.40 -4.70
N ALA A 146 -20.83 22.25 -6.02
CA ALA A 146 -21.98 22.08 -6.91
C ALA A 146 -22.04 20.65 -7.49
N THR A 147 -20.92 19.92 -7.49
CA THR A 147 -20.82 18.52 -7.97
C THR A 147 -20.24 17.58 -6.91
N GLU A 148 -20.27 16.28 -7.18
CA GLU A 148 -19.65 15.26 -6.32
C GLU A 148 -18.12 15.43 -6.26
N GLU A 149 -17.50 15.78 -7.38
CA GLU A 149 -16.05 16.06 -7.45
C GLU A 149 -15.67 17.28 -6.62
N ASP A 150 -16.53 18.31 -6.58
CA ASP A 150 -16.32 19.47 -5.72
C ASP A 150 -16.38 19.10 -4.23
N LEU A 151 -17.23 18.13 -3.85
CA LEU A 151 -17.33 17.64 -2.48
C LEU A 151 -16.07 16.87 -2.07
N ASP A 152 -15.55 16.00 -2.93
CA ASP A 152 -14.30 15.28 -2.66
C ASP A 152 -13.12 16.26 -2.56
N ALA A 153 -13.04 17.23 -3.48
CA ALA A 153 -12.02 18.27 -3.44
C ALA A 153 -12.11 19.13 -2.15
N LEU A 154 -13.33 19.43 -1.69
CA LEU A 154 -13.55 20.14 -0.44
C LEU A 154 -13.13 19.29 0.77
N ALA A 155 -13.47 18.00 0.79
CA ALA A 155 -13.06 17.07 1.84
C ALA A 155 -11.54 16.93 1.93
N GLU A 156 -10.84 16.87 0.79
CA GLU A 156 -9.38 16.86 0.72
C GLU A 156 -8.76 18.16 1.27
N LYS A 157 -9.32 19.32 0.90
CA LYS A 157 -8.87 20.64 1.40
C LYS A 157 -9.04 20.74 2.92
N LEU A 158 -10.19 20.35 3.46
CA LEU A 158 -10.46 20.36 4.91
C LEU A 158 -9.52 19.41 5.66
N THR A 159 -9.34 18.20 5.15
CA THR A 159 -8.43 17.21 5.75
C THR A 159 -7.00 17.73 5.75
N SER A 160 -6.58 18.38 4.66
CA SER A 160 -5.25 18.98 4.54
C SER A 160 -5.06 20.15 5.50
N ALA A 161 -6.07 21.02 5.67
CA ALA A 161 -6.02 22.15 6.61
C ALA A 161 -5.88 21.68 8.06
N ILE A 162 -6.65 20.67 8.47
CA ILE A 162 -6.59 20.07 9.81
C ILE A 162 -5.22 19.42 10.04
N GLN A 163 -4.75 18.62 9.08
CA GLN A 163 -3.44 17.97 9.18
C GLN A 163 -2.28 18.97 9.21
N GLY A 164 -2.38 20.06 8.44
CA GLY A 164 -1.42 21.15 8.43
C GLY A 164 -1.34 21.85 9.78
N ALA A 165 -2.50 22.21 10.34
CA ALA A 165 -2.58 22.83 11.67
C ALA A 165 -2.02 21.90 12.75
N TYR A 166 -2.36 20.62 12.71
CA TYR A 166 -1.84 19.62 13.65
C TYR A 166 -0.30 19.45 13.54
N ARG A 167 0.24 19.43 12.32
CA ARG A 167 1.70 19.35 12.08
C ARG A 167 2.46 20.57 12.63
N GLY A 168 1.85 21.75 12.59
CA GLY A 168 2.47 22.99 13.08
C GLY A 168 2.35 23.21 14.60
N SER A 169 1.46 22.46 15.26
CA SER A 169 1.13 22.66 16.69
C SER A 169 1.49 21.49 17.59
N ALA A 170 1.77 20.31 17.05
CA ALA A 170 2.21 19.14 17.81
C ALA A 170 3.72 18.88 17.66
N LYS A 171 4.38 18.48 18.75
CA LYS A 171 5.79 18.06 18.71
C LYS A 171 5.91 16.68 18.09
N ARG A 172 7.04 16.45 17.44
CA ARG A 172 7.43 15.16 16.89
C ARG A 172 8.15 14.33 17.96
N THR A 173 8.05 13.01 17.86
CA THR A 173 8.81 12.08 18.70
C THR A 173 10.29 12.22 18.38
N ILE A 174 11.12 12.50 19.39
CA ILE A 174 12.58 12.56 19.24
C ILE A 174 13.12 11.15 19.39
N THR A 175 13.56 10.54 18.30
CA THR A 175 14.41 9.36 18.36
C THR A 175 15.81 9.80 18.78
N GLN A 176 16.14 9.65 20.07
CA GLN A 176 17.54 9.69 20.48
C GLN A 176 18.24 8.50 19.82
N GLY A 177 19.23 8.77 18.98
CA GLY A 177 20.12 7.75 18.47
C GLY A 177 20.83 7.09 19.65
N ILE A 178 20.59 5.80 19.85
CA ILE A 178 21.47 4.97 20.66
C ILE A 178 22.73 4.79 19.80
N GLU A 179 23.84 5.38 20.26
CA GLU A 179 25.20 5.17 19.73
C GLU A 179 25.67 3.73 19.93
#